data_AF-A0A973I9D6-F1
#
_entry.id   AF-A0A973I9D6-F1
#
_cell.length_a   1.000
_cell.length_b   1.000
_cell.length_c   1.000
_cell.angle_alpha   90.00
_cell.angle_beta   90.00
_cell.angle_gamma   90.00
#
_symmetry.space_group_name_H-M   'P 1'
#
loop_
_entity.id
_entity.type
_entity.pdbx_description
1 polymer ?
#
loop_
_entity_poly.entity_id
_entity_poly.type
_entity_poly.pdbx_seq_one_letter_code
_entity_poly.pdbx_strand_id
1 'polypeptide(L)'
;MINLPIIIVVLLGIGAMMVAALAYAFYRDPEKGMAQATHRPEQLPLVMVDRYIAVALIQVGLIFFGNLEMVAVFCVAGAVMGLGDGLIYHRAGFPHIKHTSTGVLSLMGLMITLYYLAAG
;
A
#
# COMPACT_ATOMS: atom_id res chain seq x y z
N MET A 1 25.61 14.36 -5.05
CA MET A 1 24.81 13.23 -5.55
C MET A 1 23.77 12.90 -4.50
N ILE A 2 22.49 12.91 -4.85
CA ILE A 2 21.42 12.50 -3.92
C ILE A 2 21.47 10.97 -3.79
N ASN A 3 21.56 10.45 -2.57
CA ASN A 3 21.63 9.02 -2.28
C ASN A 3 20.21 8.44 -2.32
N LEU A 4 19.76 7.95 -3.48
CA LEU A 4 18.38 7.47 -3.65
C LEU A 4 18.00 6.31 -2.71
N PRO A 5 18.88 5.36 -2.35
CA PRO A 5 18.60 4.41 -1.27
C PRO A 5 18.10 5.08 0.02
N ILE A 6 18.68 6.22 0.41
CA ILE A 6 18.21 6.99 1.57
C ILE A 6 16.81 7.57 1.32
N ILE A 7 16.53 8.05 0.10
CA ILE A 7 15.18 8.55 -0.25
C ILE A 7 14.15 7.42 -0.17
N ILE A 8 14.43 6.24 -0.70
CA ILE A 8 13.54 5.08 -0.63
C ILE A 8 13.26 4.72 0.83
N VAL A 9 14.31 4.66 1.67
CA VAL A 9 14.16 4.39 3.10
C VAL A 9 13.31 5.45 3.80
N VAL A 10 13.51 6.74 3.51
CA VAL A 10 12.71 7.82 4.08
C VAL A 10 11.24 7.72 3.66
N LEU A 11 10.97 7.48 2.37
CA LEU A 11 9.61 7.35 1.85
C LEU A 11 8.89 6.13 2.44
N LEU A 12 9.56 4.99 2.52
CA LEU A 12 9.02 3.78 3.16
C LEU A 12 8.79 4.01 4.66
N GLY A 13 9.71 4.71 5.34
CA GLY A 13 9.57 5.07 6.76
C GLY A 13 8.36 5.97 7.02
N ILE A 14 8.13 6.97 6.17
CA ILE A 14 6.92 7.81 6.22
C ILE A 14 5.67 6.97 5.99
N GLY A 15 5.67 6.11 4.96
CA GLY A 15 4.56 5.20 4.69
C GLY A 15 4.24 4.27 5.89
N ALA A 16 5.27 3.68 6.49
CA ALA A 16 5.15 2.82 7.66
C ALA A 16 4.55 3.59 8.86
N MET A 17 5.00 4.82 9.10
CA MET A 17 4.44 5.70 10.15
C MET A 17 2.96 6.01 9.92
N MET A 18 2.55 6.29 8.68
CA MET A 18 1.16 6.56 8.34
C MET A 18 0.27 5.32 8.55
N VAL A 19 0.75 4.14 8.13
CA VAL A 19 0.04 2.88 8.34
C VAL A 19 -0.05 2.53 9.82
N ALA A 20 1.03 2.72 10.59
CA ALA A 20 1.04 2.50 12.03
C ALA A 20 0.07 3.44 12.77
N ALA A 21 0.02 4.72 12.37
CA ALA A 21 -0.95 5.67 12.92
C ALA A 21 -2.40 5.25 12.64
N LEU A 22 -2.68 4.76 11.42
CA LEU A 22 -4.01 4.26 11.08
C LEU A 22 -4.35 2.97 11.85
N ALA A 23 -3.41 2.03 11.95
CA ALA A 23 -3.57 0.80 12.74
C ALA A 23 -3.87 1.12 14.21
N TYR A 24 -3.16 2.09 14.79
CA TYR A 24 -3.43 2.57 16.14
C TYR A 24 -4.82 3.21 16.27
N ALA A 25 -5.25 4.00 15.27
CA ALA A 25 -6.60 4.56 15.26
C ALA A 25 -7.68 3.46 15.26
N PHE A 26 -7.53 2.43 14.41
CA PHE A 26 -8.42 1.26 14.38
C PHE A 26 -8.42 0.49 15.71
N TYR A 27 -7.26 0.29 16.33
CA TYR A 27 -7.16 -0.39 17.62
C TYR A 27 -7.86 0.40 18.74
N ARG A 28 -7.69 1.73 18.75
CA ARG A 28 -8.20 2.59 19.82
C ARG A 28 -9.71 2.84 19.71
N ASP A 29 -10.20 3.03 18.49
CA ASP A 29 -11.58 3.37 18.17
C ASP A 29 -11.89 2.90 16.73
N PRO A 30 -12.43 1.68 16.56
CA PRO A 30 -12.66 1.08 15.25
C PRO A 30 -13.57 1.92 14.35
N GLU A 31 -14.59 2.58 14.90
CA GLU A 31 -15.52 3.41 14.13
C GLU A 31 -14.82 4.65 13.57
N LYS A 32 -14.02 5.34 14.39
CA LYS A 32 -13.20 6.47 13.91
C LYS A 32 -12.14 6.03 12.91
N GLY A 33 -11.50 4.88 13.12
CA GLY A 33 -10.56 4.30 12.16
C GLY A 33 -11.20 4.04 10.81
N MET A 34 -12.39 3.43 10.80
CA MET A 34 -13.19 3.23 9.59
C MET A 34 -13.52 4.56 8.90
N ALA A 35 -13.99 5.56 9.65
CA ALA A 35 -14.30 6.87 9.09
C ALA A 35 -13.08 7.58 8.48
N GLN A 36 -11.93 7.54 9.17
CA GLN A 36 -10.68 8.15 8.68
C GLN A 36 -10.20 7.50 7.38
N ALA A 37 -10.23 6.17 7.33
CA ALA A 37 -9.90 5.36 6.16
C ALA A 37 -10.99 5.39 5.07
N THR A 38 -12.10 6.12 5.29
CA THR A 38 -13.30 6.11 4.42
C THR A 38 -13.86 4.71 4.16
N HIS A 39 -13.61 3.79 5.08
CA HIS A 39 -14.08 2.41 4.97
C HIS A 39 -15.55 2.27 5.35
N ARG A 40 -16.18 1.24 4.77
CA ARG A 40 -17.57 0.87 5.02
C ARG A 40 -17.66 -0.57 5.55
N PRO A 41 -18.38 -0.83 6.66
CA PRO A 41 -18.51 -2.17 7.22
C PRO A 41 -18.96 -3.22 6.20
N GLU A 42 -19.90 -2.86 5.33
CA GLU A 42 -20.46 -3.72 4.29
C GLU A 42 -19.45 -4.11 3.19
N GLN A 43 -18.36 -3.34 3.02
CA GLN A 43 -17.30 -3.66 2.07
C GLN A 43 -16.11 -4.38 2.72
N LEU A 44 -16.10 -4.52 4.05
CA LEU A 44 -14.98 -5.13 4.80
C LEU A 44 -14.58 -6.53 4.31
N PRO A 45 -15.50 -7.44 3.94
CA PRO A 45 -15.09 -8.75 3.44
C PRO A 45 -14.24 -8.68 2.16
N LEU A 46 -14.62 -7.83 1.21
CA LEU A 46 -13.87 -7.63 -0.05
C LEU A 46 -12.54 -6.93 0.19
N VAL A 47 -12.57 -5.92 1.05
CA VAL A 47 -11.40 -5.23 1.58
C VAL A 47 -10.42 -6.26 2.18
N MET A 48 -10.86 -7.16 3.04
CA MET A 48 -9.98 -8.16 3.65
C MET A 48 -9.37 -9.13 2.63
N VAL A 49 -10.12 -9.55 1.60
CA VAL A 49 -9.56 -10.37 0.50
C VAL A 49 -8.38 -9.66 -0.15
N ASP A 50 -8.54 -8.37 -0.46
CA ASP A 50 -7.49 -7.54 -1.05
C ASP A 50 -6.23 -7.45 -0.15
N ARG A 51 -6.41 -7.32 1.17
CA ARG A 51 -5.27 -7.32 2.14
C ARG A 51 -4.55 -8.65 2.11
N TYR A 52 -5.27 -9.77 2.11
CA TYR A 52 -4.64 -11.09 2.12
C TYR A 52 -3.89 -11.38 0.82
N ILE A 53 -4.38 -10.92 -0.33
CA ILE A 53 -3.65 -10.98 -1.60
C ILE A 53 -2.34 -10.20 -1.50
N ALA A 54 -2.39 -8.96 -1.00
CA ALA A 54 -1.19 -8.13 -0.85
C ALA A 54 -0.16 -8.75 0.12
N VAL A 55 -0.63 -9.30 1.24
CA VAL A 55 0.22 -10.01 2.21
C VAL A 55 0.81 -11.28 1.60
N ALA A 56 0.08 -12.01 0.77
CA ALA A 56 0.60 -13.16 0.04
C ALA A 56 1.70 -12.75 -0.96
N LEU A 57 1.51 -11.66 -1.69
CA LEU A 57 2.53 -11.11 -2.61
C LEU A 57 3.81 -10.74 -1.86
N ILE A 58 3.70 -10.07 -0.70
CA ILE A 58 4.87 -9.72 0.13
C ILE A 58 5.58 -10.99 0.62
N GLN A 59 4.85 -11.99 1.11
CA GLN A 59 5.45 -13.24 1.59
C GLN A 59 6.17 -14.00 0.48
N VAL A 60 5.54 -14.11 -0.70
CA VAL A 60 6.19 -14.69 -1.88
C VAL A 60 7.43 -13.89 -2.23
N GLY A 61 7.38 -12.56 -2.17
CA GLY A 61 8.54 -11.70 -2.42
C GLY A 61 9.71 -11.99 -1.49
N LEU A 62 9.45 -12.07 -0.18
CA LEU A 62 10.46 -12.35 0.84
C LEU A 62 11.15 -13.72 0.65
N ILE A 63 10.49 -14.69 0.03
CA ILE A 63 11.08 -16.00 -0.27
C ILE A 63 12.17 -15.89 -1.36
N PHE A 64 12.01 -14.97 -2.31
CA PHE A 64 12.80 -14.97 -3.55
C PHE A 64 13.73 -13.76 -3.71
N PHE A 65 13.52 -12.64 -3.00
CA PHE A 65 14.13 -11.35 -3.35
C PHE A 65 14.98 -10.71 -2.25
N GLY A 66 16.01 -9.97 -2.67
CA GLY A 66 16.88 -9.12 -1.86
C GLY A 66 16.36 -7.68 -1.70
N ASN A 67 17.22 -6.77 -1.20
CA ASN A 67 16.81 -5.45 -0.67
C ASN A 67 15.97 -4.59 -1.63
N LEU A 68 16.37 -4.37 -2.89
CA LEU A 68 15.65 -3.46 -3.80
C LEU A 68 14.52 -4.16 -4.56
N GLU A 69 14.72 -5.43 -4.91
CA GLU A 69 13.70 -6.27 -5.53
C GLU A 69 12.50 -6.45 -4.57
N MET A 70 12.76 -6.58 -3.27
CA MET A 70 11.70 -6.63 -2.26
C MET A 70 10.92 -5.32 -2.14
N VAL A 71 11.58 -4.17 -2.36
CA VAL A 71 10.88 -2.87 -2.44
C VAL A 71 9.95 -2.84 -3.64
N ALA A 72 10.35 -3.39 -4.80
CA ALA A 72 9.46 -3.49 -5.96
C ALA A 72 8.23 -4.35 -5.64
N VAL A 73 8.40 -5.50 -4.97
CA VAL A 73 7.28 -6.33 -4.53
C VAL A 73 6.37 -5.60 -3.55
N PHE A 74 6.95 -4.86 -2.59
CA PHE A 74 6.17 -4.04 -1.66
C PHE A 74 5.33 -2.98 -2.38
N CYS A 75 5.90 -2.30 -3.38
CA CYS A 75 5.17 -1.34 -4.21
C CYS A 75 4.04 -2.00 -5.03
N VAL A 76 4.25 -3.21 -5.56
CA VAL A 76 3.18 -4.00 -6.21
C VAL A 76 2.06 -4.32 -5.23
N ALA A 77 2.38 -4.82 -4.04
CA ALA A 77 1.39 -5.12 -3.01
C ALA A 77 0.61 -3.85 -2.58
N GLY A 78 1.29 -2.72 -2.44
CA GLY A 78 0.65 -1.42 -2.18
C GLY A 78 -0.28 -0.97 -3.32
N ALA A 79 0.12 -1.20 -4.58
CA ALA A 79 -0.70 -0.89 -5.74
C ALA A 79 -1.95 -1.77 -5.80
N VAL A 80 -1.82 -3.07 -5.51
CA VAL A 80 -2.96 -4.00 -5.39
C VAL A 80 -3.92 -3.50 -4.32
N MET A 81 -3.44 -3.19 -3.11
CA MET A 81 -4.31 -2.69 -2.03
C MET A 81 -5.02 -1.38 -2.38
N GLY A 82 -4.26 -0.38 -2.84
CA GLY A 82 -4.82 0.95 -3.09
C GLY A 82 -5.80 0.97 -4.27
N LEU A 83 -5.45 0.30 -5.37
CA LEU A 83 -6.31 0.22 -6.54
C LEU A 83 -7.49 -0.74 -6.33
N GLY A 84 -7.26 -1.85 -5.61
CA GLY A 84 -8.27 -2.83 -5.23
C GLY A 84 -9.37 -2.19 -4.40
N ASP A 85 -9.00 -1.53 -3.31
CA ASP A 85 -9.91 -0.69 -2.52
C ASP A 85 -10.60 0.38 -3.37
N GLY A 86 -9.82 1.12 -4.18
CA GLY A 86 -10.36 2.15 -5.04
C GLY A 86 -11.48 1.61 -5.94
N LEU A 87 -11.26 0.43 -6.52
CA LEU A 87 -12.23 -0.24 -7.37
C LEU A 87 -13.44 -0.77 -6.59
N ILE A 88 -13.24 -1.35 -5.40
CA ILE A 88 -14.31 -1.82 -4.51
C ILE A 88 -15.26 -0.66 -4.18
N TYR A 89 -14.70 0.45 -3.68
CA TYR A 89 -15.50 1.61 -3.28
C TYR A 89 -16.13 2.33 -4.47
N HIS A 90 -15.42 2.42 -5.61
CA HIS A 90 -15.98 2.99 -6.83
C HIS A 90 -17.22 2.21 -7.31
N ARG A 91 -17.14 0.87 -7.33
CA ARG A 91 -18.26 -0.01 -7.73
C ARG A 91 -19.44 0.07 -6.78
N ALA A 92 -19.19 0.31 -5.50
CA ALA A 92 -20.22 0.46 -4.47
C ALA A 92 -20.81 1.88 -4.39
N GLY A 93 -20.38 2.83 -5.23
CA GLY A 93 -20.88 4.21 -5.23
C GLY A 93 -20.36 5.09 -4.09
N PHE A 94 -19.22 4.73 -3.50
CA PHE A 94 -18.61 5.42 -2.36
C PHE A 94 -17.34 6.19 -2.76
N PRO A 95 -16.91 7.18 -1.94
CA PRO A 95 -15.65 7.89 -2.17
C PRO A 95 -14.47 6.92 -2.22
N HIS A 96 -13.71 6.95 -3.33
CA HIS A 96 -12.63 6.00 -3.59
C HIS A 96 -11.26 6.66 -3.80
N ILE A 97 -11.20 8.00 -3.87
CA ILE A 97 -10.02 8.72 -4.34
C ILE A 97 -8.81 8.55 -3.41
N LYS A 98 -9.03 8.45 -2.09
CA LYS A 98 -7.96 8.19 -1.10
C LYS A 98 -7.27 6.84 -1.33
N HIS A 99 -8.05 5.83 -1.67
CA HIS A 99 -7.54 4.50 -1.96
C HIS A 99 -6.82 4.49 -3.32
N THR A 100 -7.50 5.02 -4.34
CA THR A 100 -6.98 5.07 -5.71
C THR A 100 -5.65 5.82 -5.77
N SER A 101 -5.52 6.95 -5.08
CA SER A 101 -4.26 7.72 -5.04
C SER A 101 -3.14 6.96 -4.35
N THR A 102 -3.43 6.20 -3.28
CA THR A 102 -2.45 5.33 -2.62
C THR A 102 -1.92 4.26 -3.57
N GLY A 103 -2.80 3.68 -4.39
CA GLY A 103 -2.41 2.71 -5.41
C GLY A 103 -1.55 3.31 -6.52
N VAL A 104 -1.92 4.50 -7.01
CA VAL A 104 -1.13 5.25 -8.02
C VAL A 104 0.25 5.63 -7.48
N LEU A 105 0.34 6.12 -6.25
CA LEU A 105 1.62 6.43 -5.60
C LEU A 105 2.50 5.19 -5.45
N SER A 106 1.88 4.03 -5.18
CA SER A 106 2.60 2.76 -5.10
C SER A 106 3.14 2.32 -6.46
N LEU A 107 2.39 2.52 -7.56
CA LEU A 107 2.88 2.31 -8.92
C LEU A 107 4.02 3.27 -9.29
N MET A 108 3.94 4.53 -8.86
CA MET A 108 5.05 5.48 -9.07
C MET A 108 6.32 5.01 -8.34
N GLY A 109 6.18 4.55 -7.09
CA GLY A 109 7.27 3.92 -6.33
C GLY A 109 7.87 2.73 -7.07
N LEU A 110 7.01 1.83 -7.60
CA LEU A 110 7.45 0.69 -8.41
C LEU A 110 8.26 1.14 -9.62
N MET A 111 7.79 2.12 -10.38
CA MET A 111 8.50 2.61 -11.57
C MET A 111 9.89 3.17 -11.23
N ILE A 112 10.02 3.89 -10.12
CA ILE A 112 11.30 4.40 -9.63
C ILE A 112 12.22 3.24 -9.24
N THR A 113 11.72 2.26 -8.51
CA THR A 113 12.50 1.09 -8.09
C THR A 113 12.96 0.26 -9.29
N LEU A 114 12.10 0.00 -10.26
CA LEU A 114 12.44 -0.74 -11.48
C LEU A 114 13.48 0.00 -12.32
N TYR A 115 13.35 1.33 -12.46
CA TYR A 115 14.36 2.13 -13.14
C TYR A 115 15.74 1.96 -12.50
N TYR A 116 15.82 1.91 -11.17
CA TYR A 116 17.09 1.72 -10.46
C TYR A 116 17.65 0.31 -10.61
N LEU A 117 16.80 -0.71 -10.53
CA LEU A 117 17.22 -2.10 -10.77
C LEU A 117 17.75 -2.29 -12.20
N ALA A 118 17.22 -1.54 -13.18
CA ALA A 118 17.67 -1.60 -14.56
C ALA A 118 18.91 -0.74 -14.88
N ALA A 119 19.25 0.23 -14.01
CA ALA A 119 20.35 1.17 -14.21
C ALA A 119 21.64 0.80 -13.47
N GLY A 120 21.60 -0.20 -12.58
CA GLY A 120 22.76 -0.80 -11.91
C GLY A 120 23.23 -2.07 -12.60
#